data_AF-A0A967QYN1-F1
#
_entry.id   AF-A0A967QYN1-F1
#
_cell.length_a   1.000
_cell.length_b   1.000
_cell.length_c   1.000
_cell.angle_alpha   90.00
_cell.angle_beta   90.00
_cell.angle_gamma   90.00
#
_symmetry.space_group_name_H-M   'P 1'
#
loop_
_entity.id
_entity.type
_entity.pdbx_description
1 polymer ?
#
loop_
_entity_poly.entity_id
_entity_poly.type
_entity_poly.pdbx_seq_one_letter_code
_entity_poly.pdbx_strand_id
1 'polypeptide(L)'
;GSYLTRNRLDLMATNGMIGATLVAGIILIFLSPATALWVLIGVPVVIFGVLAVMPMLDMTINMIATSGFVVVLGMLVDDAVVVSERIL
;
A
#
# COMPACT_ATOMS: atom_id res chain seq x y z
N GLY A 1 31.77 8.19 2.72
CA GLY A 1 30.57 8.00 3.56
C GLY A 1 29.27 8.28 2.82
N SER A 2 29.06 9.50 2.31
CA SER A 2 27.75 9.99 1.81
C SER A 2 27.27 9.36 0.48
N TYR A 3 28.16 9.09 -0.47
CA TYR A 3 27.78 8.65 -1.82
C TYR A 3 27.11 7.27 -1.86
N LEU A 4 27.52 6.32 -1.01
CA LEU A 4 26.95 4.98 -1.00
C LEU A 4 25.54 4.95 -0.39
N THR A 5 25.31 5.72 0.68
CA THR A 5 23.97 5.83 1.29
C THR A 5 23.02 6.57 0.36
N ARG A 6 23.47 7.65 -0.28
CA ARG A 6 22.71 8.39 -1.30
C ARG A 6 22.35 7.49 -2.48
N ASN A 7 23.30 6.70 -2.97
CA ASN A 7 23.06 5.77 -4.08
C ASN A 7 22.09 4.63 -3.70
N ARG A 8 22.17 4.09 -2.47
CA ARG A 8 21.20 3.09 -2.00
C ARG A 8 19.81 3.68 -1.79
N LEU A 9 19.72 4.91 -1.30
CA LEU A 9 18.46 5.64 -1.19
C LEU A 9 17.86 5.91 -2.57
N ASP A 10 18.68 6.30 -3.55
CA ASP A 10 18.26 6.56 -4.92
C ASP A 10 17.80 5.27 -5.62
N LEU A 11 18.50 4.16 -5.41
CA LEU A 11 18.09 2.84 -5.88
C LEU A 11 16.80 2.37 -5.20
N MET A 12 16.64 2.57 -3.89
CA MET A 12 15.39 2.26 -3.18
C MET A 12 14.23 3.11 -3.69
N ALA A 13 14.45 4.41 -3.91
CA ALA A 13 13.44 5.33 -4.43
C ALA A 13 13.04 4.94 -5.86
N THR A 14 14.02 4.65 -6.72
CA THR A 14 13.77 4.23 -8.11
C THR A 14 13.01 2.90 -8.17
N ASN A 15 13.41 1.90 -7.38
CA ASN A 15 12.69 0.63 -7.29
C ASN A 15 11.27 0.80 -6.75
N GLY A 16 11.09 1.68 -5.75
CA GLY A 16 9.78 2.02 -5.21
C GLY A 16 8.87 2.67 -6.26
N MET A 17 9.40 3.63 -7.04
CA MET A 17 8.65 4.27 -8.12
C MET A 17 8.27 3.29 -9.24
N ILE A 18 9.19 2.42 -9.66
CA ILE A 18 8.89 1.39 -10.68
C ILE A 18 7.81 0.45 -10.15
N GLY A 19 7.92 -0.01 -8.91
CA GLY A 19 6.91 -0.86 -8.27
C GLY A 19 5.53 -0.17 -8.20
N ALA A 20 5.48 1.08 -7.75
CA ALA A 20 4.24 1.85 -7.68
C ALA A 20 3.60 2.04 -9.07
N THR A 21 4.40 2.29 -10.09
CA THR A 21 3.94 2.45 -11.48
C THR A 21 3.37 1.13 -12.02
N LEU A 22 4.03 0.01 -11.77
CA LEU A 22 3.55 -1.32 -12.17
C LEU A 22 2.23 -1.68 -11.50
N VAL A 23 2.12 -1.45 -10.18
CA VAL A 23 0.88 -1.70 -9.43
C VAL A 23 -0.26 -0.82 -9.95
N ALA A 24 -0.02 0.48 -10.15
CA ALA A 24 -1.01 1.39 -10.73
C ALA A 24 -1.46 0.94 -12.13
N GLY A 25 -0.53 0.48 -12.97
CA GLY A 25 -0.83 -0.04 -14.30
C GLY A 25 -1.71 -1.29 -14.26
N ILE A 26 -1.43 -2.24 -13.37
CA ILE A 26 -2.23 -3.46 -13.21
C ILE A 26 -3.64 -3.12 -12.71
N ILE A 27 -3.77 -2.23 -11.72
CA ILE A 27 -5.08 -1.80 -11.22
C ILE A 27 -5.90 -1.12 -12.32
N LEU A 28 -5.30 -0.27 -13.15
CA LEU A 28 -6.00 0.41 -14.25
C LEU A 28 -6.46 -0.54 -15.37
N ILE A 29 -5.74 -1.64 -15.62
CA ILE A 29 -6.10 -2.61 -16.66
C ILE A 29 -7.20 -3.57 -16.18
N PHE A 30 -7.17 -3.96 -14.90
CA PHE A 30 -8.11 -4.93 -14.34
C PHE A 30 -9.37 -4.30 -13.72
N LEU A 31 -9.30 -3.03 -13.30
CA LEU A 31 -10.33 -2.37 -12.51
C LEU A 31 -10.89 -1.14 -13.22
N SER A 32 -12.15 -0.80 -12.94
CA SER A 32 -12.75 0.43 -13.47
C SER A 32 -12.01 1.67 -12.93
N PRO A 33 -11.91 2.79 -13.68
CA PRO A 33 -11.17 3.97 -13.24
C PRO A 33 -11.63 4.53 -11.90
N ALA A 34 -12.93 4.41 -11.58
CA ALA A 34 -13.48 4.83 -10.30
C ALA A 34 -12.98 3.94 -9.15
N THR A 35 -13.04 2.62 -9.31
CA THR A 35 -12.56 1.67 -8.30
C THR A 35 -11.05 1.76 -8.10
N ALA A 36 -10.29 1.97 -9.18
CA ALA A 36 -8.84 2.13 -9.14
C ALA A 36 -8.40 3.27 -8.22
N LEU A 37 -9.10 4.41 -8.25
CA LEU A 37 -8.80 5.57 -7.40
C LEU A 37 -9.05 5.28 -5.92
N TRP A 38 -10.14 4.57 -5.59
CA TRP A 38 -10.44 4.19 -4.21
C TRP A 38 -9.39 3.25 -3.63
N VAL A 39 -8.97 2.24 -4.40
CA VAL A 39 -7.91 1.31 -3.98
C VAL A 39 -6.55 2.00 -3.87
N LEU A 40 -6.21 2.88 -4.81
CA LEU A 40 -4.95 3.63 -4.82
C LEU A 40 -4.76 4.50 -3.56
N ILE A 41 -5.85 5.06 -3.03
CA ILE A 41 -5.84 5.86 -1.79
C ILE A 41 -5.92 4.96 -0.55
N GLY A 42 -6.72 3.89 -0.58
CA GLY A 42 -6.92 3.00 0.57
C GLY A 42 -5.64 2.31 1.04
N VAL A 43 -4.84 1.78 0.11
CA VAL A 43 -3.59 1.07 0.41
C VAL A 43 -2.59 1.91 1.23
N PRO A 44 -2.17 3.11 0.79
CA PRO A 44 -1.25 3.93 1.57
C PRO A 44 -1.86 4.40 2.90
N VAL A 45 -3.16 4.73 2.95
CA VAL A 45 -3.83 5.13 4.20
C VAL A 45 -3.75 4.02 5.26
N VAL A 46 -3.96 2.76 4.87
CA VAL A 46 -3.85 1.63 5.82
C VAL A 46 -2.41 1.36 6.23
N ILE A 47 -1.44 1.44 5.32
CA ILE A 47 -0.01 1.32 5.67
C ILE A 47 0.38 2.37 6.71
N PHE A 48 0.06 3.65 6.46
CA PHE A 48 0.38 4.73 7.40
C PHE A 48 -0.41 4.61 8.70
N GLY A 49 -1.68 4.20 8.66
CA GLY A 49 -2.50 3.98 9.84
C GLY A 49 -1.92 2.91 10.76
N VAL A 50 -1.54 1.77 10.20
CA VAL A 50 -0.91 0.68 10.98
C VAL A 50 0.45 1.11 11.52
N LEU A 51 1.28 1.79 10.72
CA LEU A 51 2.56 2.31 11.18
C LEU A 51 2.42 3.37 12.28
N ALA A 52 1.36 4.16 12.27
CA ALA A 52 1.08 5.17 13.30
C ALA A 52 0.56 4.54 14.60
N VAL A 53 -0.27 3.49 14.51
CA VAL A 53 -0.90 2.83 15.67
C VAL A 53 0.01 1.79 16.33
N MET A 54 0.85 1.08 15.56
CA MET A 54 1.80 0.10 16.10
C MET A 54 2.65 0.59 17.28
N PRO A 55 3.32 1.76 17.21
CA PRO A 55 4.11 2.26 18.32
C PRO A 55 3.26 2.64 19.54
N MET A 56 1.96 2.93 19.38
CA MET A 56 1.06 3.19 20.50
C MET A 56 0.67 1.92 21.26
N LEU A 57 0.80 0.75 20.62
CA LEU A 57 0.47 -0.56 21.18
C LEU A 57 1.72 -1.35 21.61
N ASP A 58 2.91 -0.73 21.60
CA ASP A 58 4.21 -1.39 21.79
C ASP A 58 4.41 -2.62 20.87
N MET A 59 3.76 -2.60 19.70
CA MET A 59 3.82 -3.69 18.72
C MET A 59 4.93 -3.41 17.70
N THR A 60 5.68 -4.45 17.35
CA THR A 60 6.74 -4.40 16.33
C THR A 60 6.32 -5.11 15.05
N ILE A 61 6.90 -4.71 13.92
CA ILE A 61 6.71 -5.41 12.65
C ILE A 61 7.40 -6.77 12.74
N ASN A 62 6.60 -7.82 12.92
CA ASN A 62 7.03 -9.21 12.97
C ASN A 62 6.23 -10.05 11.95
N MET A 63 6.60 -11.33 11.77
CA MET A 63 5.97 -12.18 10.77
C MET A 63 4.45 -12.35 10.98
N ILE A 64 3.99 -12.41 12.23
CA ILE A 64 2.56 -12.50 12.56
C ILE A 64 1.84 -11.21 12.18
N ALA A 65 2.42 -10.05 12.53
CA ALA A 65 1.86 -8.74 12.22
C ALA A 65 1.80 -8.48 10.71
N THR A 66 2.87 -8.81 9.96
CA THR A 66 2.88 -8.70 8.50
C THR A 66 1.86 -9.63 7.85
N SER A 67 1.65 -10.83 8.41
CA SER A 67 0.61 -11.75 7.91
C SER A 67 -0.80 -11.20 8.16
N GLY A 68 -1.05 -10.67 9.37
CA GLY A 68 -2.31 -9.98 9.67
C GLY A 68 -2.52 -8.75 8.79
N PHE A 69 -1.45 -8.03 8.47
CA PHE A 69 -1.50 -6.87 7.57
C PHE A 69 -1.98 -7.25 6.17
N VAL A 70 -1.51 -8.37 5.61
CA VAL A 70 -1.98 -8.88 4.31
C VAL A 70 -3.47 -9.24 4.35
N VAL A 71 -3.95 -9.86 5.44
CA VAL A 71 -5.37 -10.20 5.60
C VAL A 71 -6.25 -8.93 5.65
N VAL A 72 -5.85 -7.94 6.45
CA VAL A 72 -6.58 -6.67 6.56
C VAL A 72 -6.58 -5.91 5.23
N LEU A 73 -5.45 -5.90 4.51
CA LEU A 73 -5.38 -5.31 3.17
C LEU A 73 -6.35 -6.00 2.20
N GLY A 74 -6.45 -7.33 2.25
CA GLY A 74 -7.42 -8.07 1.42
C GLY A 74 -8.86 -7.65 1.71
N MET A 75 -9.25 -7.63 2.99
CA MET A 75 -10.59 -7.18 3.40
C MET A 75 -10.87 -5.72 3.00
N LEU A 76 -9.90 -4.83 3.17
CA LEU A 76 -10.04 -3.42 2.80
C LEU A 76 -10.26 -3.25 1.28
N VAL A 77 -9.52 -4.00 0.46
CA VAL A 77 -9.66 -3.94 -1.00
C VAL A 77 -11.04 -4.44 -1.42
N ASP A 78 -11.53 -5.53 -0.81
CA ASP A 78 -12.88 -6.03 -1.07
C ASP A 78 -13.95 -4.99 -0.72
N ASP A 79 -13.84 -4.35 0.45
CA ASP A 79 -14.75 -3.27 0.86
C ASP A 79 -14.68 -2.05 -0.08
N ALA A 80 -13.48 -1.68 -0.54
CA ALA A 80 -13.27 -0.57 -1.48
C ALA A 80 -13.90 -0.85 -2.85
N VAL A 81 -13.86 -2.10 -3.32
CA VAL A 81 -14.53 -2.53 -4.55
C VAL A 81 -16.05 -2.41 -4.40
N VAL A 82 -16.62 -2.97 -3.32
CA VAL A 82 -18.07 -2.90 -3.05
C VAL A 82 -18.58 -1.46 -2.95
N VAL A 83 -17.82 -0.59 -2.27
CA VAL A 83 -18.15 0.84 -2.19
C VAL A 83 -18.14 1.50 -3.57
N SER A 84 -17.14 1.18 -4.41
CA SER A 84 -17.05 1.76 -5.76
C SER A 84 -18.22 1.36 -6.66
N GLU A 85 -18.70 0.13 -6.55
CA GLU A 85 -19.82 -0.40 -7.32
C GLU A 85 -21.17 0.17 -6.87
N ARG A 86 -21.27 0.69 -5.64
CA ARG A 86 -22.49 1.34 -5.13
C ARG A 86 -22.53 2.84 -5.40
N ILE A 87 -21.37 3.48 -5.56
CA ILE A 87 -21.27 4.90 -5.89
C ILE A 87 -21.53 5.14 -7.38
N LEU A 88 -21.16 4.17 -8.24
CA LEU A 88 -21.49 4.13 -9.66
C LEU A 88 -22.89 3.55 -9.91
#